data_AF-A0A4Y9MWP7-F1
#
_entry.id   AF-A0A4Y9MWP7-F1
#
_cell.length_a   1.000
_cell.length_b   1.000
_cell.length_c   1.000
_cell.angle_alpha   90.00
_cell.angle_beta   90.00
_cell.angle_gamma   90.00
#
_symmetry.space_group_name_H-M   'P 1'
#
loop_
_entity.id
_entity.type
_entity.pdbx_description
1 polymer ?
#
loop_
_entity_poly.entity_id
_entity_poly.type
_entity_poly.pdbx_seq_one_letter_code
_entity_poly.pdbx_strand_id
1 'polypeptide(L)'
;MKNPGPILTLTAVACAGAGIWLANVSHESGAAAPATVAATTAVPAAAEPEVEAPRSFPQQARYLADIPTRNGTLAVDLSVDGDRARAYACDNRGTEVWLRGQVAAGAVHLANTDGTSTLDARLTDAGLNGTLQVADSRWTFSAAPVGSSYGS
;
A
#
# COMPACT_ATOMS: atom_id res chain seq x y z
N MET A 1 33.16 -10.40 -37.13
CA MET A 1 33.97 -10.15 -35.93
C MET A 1 33.10 -10.39 -34.71
N LYS A 2 33.57 -11.25 -33.80
CA LYS A 2 32.87 -11.78 -32.64
C LYS A 2 33.20 -10.86 -31.46
N ASN A 3 32.23 -10.15 -30.90
CA ASN A 3 32.41 -9.48 -29.60
C ASN A 3 31.45 -10.10 -28.56
N PRO A 4 31.96 -10.46 -27.37
CA PRO A 4 31.29 -11.37 -26.45
C PRO A 4 30.23 -10.69 -25.57
N GLY A 5 29.06 -11.34 -25.44
CA GLY A 5 28.52 -11.74 -24.14
C GLY A 5 27.66 -10.76 -23.32
N PRO A 6 26.34 -11.07 -23.14
CA PRO A 6 25.42 -10.41 -22.21
C PRO A 6 25.42 -11.05 -20.81
N ILE A 7 26.60 -11.34 -20.24
CA ILE A 7 26.72 -12.18 -19.03
C ILE A 7 27.31 -11.40 -17.83
N LEU A 8 27.84 -10.19 -18.01
CA LEU A 8 28.58 -9.50 -16.94
C LEU A 8 27.75 -8.69 -15.94
N THR A 9 26.42 -8.65 -16.07
CA THR A 9 25.51 -7.98 -15.10
C THR A 9 24.70 -8.95 -14.23
N LEU A 10 24.88 -10.27 -14.39
CA LEU A 10 24.20 -11.28 -13.59
C LEU A 10 24.92 -11.62 -12.27
N THR A 11 26.13 -11.12 -12.06
CA THR A 11 26.94 -11.42 -10.87
C THR A 11 26.74 -10.47 -9.68
N ALA A 12 26.01 -9.35 -9.85
CA ALA A 12 25.82 -8.34 -8.81
C ALA A 12 24.53 -8.52 -7.97
N VAL A 13 23.59 -9.37 -8.39
CA VAL A 13 22.33 -9.64 -7.66
C VAL A 13 22.48 -10.78 -6.63
N ALA A 14 23.53 -11.59 -6.74
CA ALA A 14 23.71 -12.78 -5.90
C ALA A 14 24.25 -12.50 -4.47
N CYS A 15 24.75 -11.31 -4.17
CA CYS A 15 25.35 -11.01 -2.85
C CYS A 15 24.39 -10.36 -1.83
N ALA A 16 23.17 -9.98 -2.22
CA ALA A 16 22.18 -9.39 -1.31
C ALA A 16 21.17 -10.42 -0.75
N GLY A 17 21.09 -11.63 -1.31
CA GLY A 17 20.15 -12.68 -0.90
C GLY A 17 20.61 -13.55 0.29
N ALA A 18 21.87 -13.44 0.71
CA ALA A 18 22.45 -14.31 1.75
C ALA A 18 22.26 -13.80 3.20
N GLY A 19 21.67 -12.61 3.40
CA GLY A 19 21.49 -12.02 4.73
C GLY A 19 20.17 -12.35 5.43
N ILE A 20 19.19 -12.94 4.74
CA ILE A 20 17.82 -13.19 5.25
C ILE A 20 17.61 -14.68 5.58
N TRP A 21 18.62 -15.37 6.13
CA TRP A 21 18.47 -16.82 6.40
C TRP A 21 19.10 -17.37 7.69
N LEU A 22 19.49 -16.53 8.66
CA LEU A 22 20.20 -17.03 9.87
C LEU A 22 19.63 -16.58 11.22
N ALA A 23 18.37 -16.11 11.30
CA ALA A 23 17.83 -15.55 12.55
C ALA A 23 16.57 -16.23 13.11
N ASN A 24 16.22 -17.45 12.70
CA ASN A 24 15.13 -18.17 13.39
C ASN A 24 15.42 -19.67 13.58
N VAL A 25 16.62 -19.95 14.10
CA VAL A 25 16.95 -21.23 14.73
C VAL A 25 16.91 -21.00 16.24
N SER A 26 15.89 -21.55 16.89
CA SER A 26 15.94 -22.01 18.29
C SER A 26 14.61 -22.68 18.63
N HIS A 27 14.48 -23.99 18.44
CA HIS A 27 13.59 -24.82 19.25
C HIS A 27 14.02 -26.29 19.17
N GLU A 28 15.02 -26.62 19.99
CA GLU A 28 15.34 -27.97 20.48
C GLU A 28 15.49 -27.81 22.00
N SER A 29 15.14 -28.71 22.92
CA SER A 29 14.55 -30.04 22.95
C SER A 29 14.18 -30.26 24.44
N GLY A 30 13.23 -31.14 24.76
CA GLY A 30 13.08 -31.56 26.15
C GLY A 30 11.88 -32.43 26.45
N ALA A 31 12.12 -33.74 26.48
CA ALA A 31 11.16 -34.78 26.86
C ALA A 31 10.75 -34.73 28.35
N ALA A 32 9.60 -35.33 28.63
CA ALA A 32 8.84 -35.32 29.88
C ALA A 32 9.37 -36.21 31.03
N ALA A 33 9.09 -35.81 32.28
CA ALA A 33 8.78 -36.64 33.47
C ALA A 33 8.20 -35.74 34.61
N PRO A 34 7.51 -36.26 35.68
CA PRO A 34 6.16 -35.82 36.01
C PRO A 34 5.93 -35.01 37.31
N ALA A 35 4.77 -34.33 37.29
CA ALA A 35 3.84 -33.91 38.35
C ALA A 35 4.33 -33.32 39.70
N THR A 36 3.94 -32.06 39.93
CA THR A 36 3.41 -31.59 41.22
C THR A 36 2.19 -30.73 40.93
N VAL A 37 1.04 -31.09 41.50
CA VAL A 37 -0.24 -30.37 41.35
C VAL A 37 -0.20 -29.14 42.26
N ALA A 38 -0.09 -27.96 41.66
CA ALA A 38 -0.47 -26.71 42.30
C ALA A 38 -1.66 -26.15 41.50
N ALA A 39 -2.80 -26.03 42.17
CA ALA A 39 -4.01 -25.46 41.58
C ALA A 39 -3.80 -23.95 41.37
N THR A 40 -3.49 -23.57 40.14
CA THR A 40 -3.49 -22.16 39.71
C THR A 40 -4.76 -21.90 38.92
N THR A 41 -5.54 -20.95 39.42
CA THR A 41 -6.76 -20.42 38.81
C THR A 41 -6.51 -20.08 37.34
N ALA A 42 -7.25 -20.71 36.41
CA ALA A 42 -7.12 -20.45 34.99
C ALA A 42 -7.55 -19.00 34.68
N VAL A 43 -6.57 -18.17 34.30
CA VAL A 43 -6.81 -16.84 33.74
C VAL A 43 -7.39 -17.04 32.33
N PRO A 44 -8.44 -16.31 31.90
CA PRO A 44 -8.97 -16.45 30.56
C PRO A 44 -7.87 -16.11 29.56
N ALA A 45 -7.60 -17.00 28.60
CA ALA A 45 -6.71 -16.71 27.50
C ALA A 45 -7.29 -15.51 26.72
N ALA A 46 -6.55 -14.39 26.69
CA ALA A 46 -6.89 -13.27 25.84
C ALA A 46 -6.86 -13.75 24.38
N ALA A 47 -7.96 -13.56 23.65
CA ALA A 47 -8.02 -13.88 22.23
C ALA A 47 -6.94 -13.08 21.49
N GLU A 48 -6.10 -13.78 20.71
CA GLU A 48 -5.15 -13.13 19.80
C GLU A 48 -5.93 -12.30 18.77
N PRO A 49 -5.50 -11.06 18.48
CA PRO A 49 -6.15 -10.26 17.45
C PRO A 49 -5.99 -10.95 16.10
N GLU A 50 -7.13 -11.20 15.45
CA GLU A 50 -7.19 -11.78 14.11
C GLU A 50 -6.55 -10.80 13.12
N VAL A 51 -5.45 -11.20 12.48
CA VAL A 51 -4.77 -10.39 11.46
C VAL A 51 -5.59 -10.47 10.18
N GLU A 52 -6.36 -9.42 9.89
CA GLU A 52 -7.14 -9.31 8.65
C GLU A 52 -6.18 -9.38 7.45
N ALA A 53 -6.49 -10.24 6.47
CA ALA A 53 -5.68 -10.37 5.26
C ALA A 53 -5.64 -9.03 4.49
N PRO A 54 -4.52 -8.68 3.83
CA PRO A 54 -4.42 -7.42 3.11
C PRO A 54 -5.47 -7.35 1.99
N ARG A 55 -6.33 -6.33 2.02
CA ARG A 55 -7.26 -6.04 0.92
C ARG A 55 -6.46 -5.77 -0.36
N SER A 56 -6.96 -6.27 -1.50
CA SER A 56 -6.37 -6.03 -2.82
C SER A 56 -7.30 -5.19 -3.70
N PHE A 57 -6.70 -4.39 -4.57
CA PHE A 57 -7.46 -3.65 -5.58
C PHE A 57 -7.99 -4.59 -6.67
N PRO A 58 -9.17 -4.30 -7.25
CA PRO A 58 -9.54 -4.86 -8.55
C PRO A 58 -8.49 -4.54 -9.62
N GLN A 59 -8.44 -5.34 -10.68
CA GLN A 59 -7.50 -5.10 -11.80
C GLN A 59 -7.68 -3.71 -12.40
N GLN A 60 -8.92 -3.25 -12.53
CA GLN A 60 -9.25 -1.89 -12.94
C GLN A 60 -10.29 -1.32 -12.00
N ALA A 61 -10.05 -0.10 -11.50
CA ALA A 61 -10.96 0.60 -10.63
C ALA A 61 -10.77 2.11 -10.78
N ARG A 62 -11.83 2.87 -10.51
CA ARG A 62 -11.79 4.33 -10.47
C ARG A 62 -12.43 4.82 -9.18
N TYR A 63 -11.87 5.88 -8.62
CA TYR A 63 -12.29 6.48 -7.37
C TYR A 63 -12.38 7.99 -7.53
N LEU A 64 -13.40 8.60 -6.93
CA LEU A 64 -13.61 10.05 -6.96
C LEU A 64 -13.70 10.60 -5.54
N ALA A 65 -13.04 11.72 -5.29
CA ALA A 65 -13.19 12.50 -4.06
C ALA A 65 -13.39 13.98 -4.37
N ASP A 66 -14.21 14.62 -3.55
CA ASP A 66 -14.34 16.07 -3.48
C ASP A 66 -13.81 16.53 -2.12
N ILE A 67 -12.67 17.24 -2.12
CA ILE A 67 -12.02 17.71 -0.89
C ILE A 67 -12.42 19.17 -0.65
N PRO A 68 -13.13 19.49 0.45
CA PRO A 68 -13.38 20.86 0.83
C PRO A 68 -12.07 21.58 1.18
N THR A 69 -11.85 22.74 0.58
CA THR A 69 -10.73 23.63 0.87
C THR A 69 -11.25 25.01 1.26
N ARG A 70 -10.36 25.89 1.74
CA ARG A 70 -10.72 27.29 2.05
C ARG A 70 -11.32 28.04 0.85
N ASN A 71 -10.90 27.70 -0.36
CA ASN A 71 -11.20 28.47 -1.58
C ASN A 71 -12.20 27.76 -2.51
N GLY A 72 -12.77 26.61 -2.10
CA GLY A 72 -13.68 25.81 -2.91
C GLY A 72 -13.41 24.31 -2.76
N THR A 73 -13.75 23.54 -3.78
CA THR A 73 -13.55 22.09 -3.81
C THR A 73 -12.32 21.75 -4.66
N LEU A 74 -11.46 20.87 -4.13
CA LEU A 74 -10.40 20.21 -4.88
C LEU A 74 -10.91 18.82 -5.26
N ALA A 75 -11.29 18.64 -6.53
CA ALA A 75 -11.75 17.36 -7.06
C ALA A 75 -10.53 16.46 -7.33
N VAL A 76 -10.64 15.18 -6.97
CA VAL A 76 -9.62 14.16 -7.20
C VAL A 76 -10.24 12.98 -7.95
N ASP A 77 -9.64 12.64 -9.09
CA ASP A 77 -9.91 11.42 -9.84
C ASP A 77 -8.72 10.49 -9.71
N LEU A 78 -8.93 9.24 -9.29
CA LEU A 78 -7.88 8.23 -9.17
C LEU A 78 -8.30 6.97 -9.92
N SER A 79 -7.44 6.51 -10.82
CA SER A 79 -7.63 5.25 -11.56
C SER A 79 -6.52 4.27 -11.25
N VAL A 80 -6.90 3.01 -11.04
CA VAL A 80 -6.03 1.85 -10.86
C VAL A 80 -6.08 0.98 -12.11
N ASP A 81 -4.92 0.53 -12.58
CA ASP A 81 -4.74 -0.46 -13.64
C ASP A 81 -3.60 -1.40 -13.22
N GLY A 82 -3.95 -2.60 -12.76
CA GLY A 82 -3.03 -3.59 -12.21
C GLY A 82 -2.25 -3.06 -10.98
N ASP A 83 -0.92 -3.08 -11.08
CA ASP A 83 0.01 -2.57 -10.06
C ASP A 83 0.30 -1.07 -10.21
N ARG A 84 -0.41 -0.38 -11.11
CA ARG A 84 -0.19 1.03 -11.44
C ARG A 84 -1.42 1.85 -11.13
N ALA A 85 -1.20 3.11 -10.76
CA ALA A 85 -2.28 4.06 -10.58
C ALA A 85 -1.88 5.46 -11.06
N ARG A 86 -2.91 6.24 -11.38
CA ARG A 86 -2.83 7.64 -11.79
C ARG A 86 -3.88 8.42 -11.02
N ALA A 87 -3.58 9.67 -10.72
CA ALA A 87 -4.57 10.59 -10.20
C ALA A 87 -4.45 11.98 -10.82
N TYR A 88 -5.57 12.67 -10.87
CA TYR A 88 -5.69 14.08 -11.26
C TYR A 88 -6.37 14.83 -10.13
N ALA A 89 -5.82 15.98 -9.74
CA ALA A 89 -6.41 16.86 -8.74
C ALA A 89 -6.56 18.29 -9.29
N CYS A 90 -7.77 18.86 -9.22
CA CYS A 90 -8.08 20.19 -9.76
C CYS A 90 -9.10 20.97 -8.92
N ASP A 91 -8.85 22.28 -8.74
CA ASP A 91 -9.74 23.20 -7.99
C ASP A 91 -10.48 24.22 -8.86
N ASN A 92 -10.29 24.15 -10.19
CA ASN A 92 -10.75 25.14 -11.18
C ASN A 92 -10.31 26.60 -10.89
N ARG A 93 -9.27 26.79 -10.08
CA ARG A 93 -8.76 28.10 -9.61
C ARG A 93 -7.24 28.24 -9.71
N GLY A 94 -6.57 27.26 -10.30
CA GLY A 94 -5.13 27.30 -10.60
C GLY A 94 -4.35 26.12 -10.05
N THR A 95 -4.95 25.31 -9.16
CA THR A 95 -4.37 24.03 -8.77
C THR A 95 -4.73 23.00 -9.84
N GLU A 96 -3.73 22.49 -10.54
CA GLU A 96 -3.86 21.35 -11.44
C GLU A 96 -2.66 20.42 -11.28
N VAL A 97 -2.89 19.19 -10.84
CA VAL A 97 -1.81 18.24 -10.54
C VAL A 97 -2.10 16.86 -11.12
N TRP A 98 -1.11 16.31 -11.80
CA TRP A 98 -1.11 14.94 -12.31
C TRP A 98 -0.13 14.09 -11.51
N LEU A 99 -0.62 12.98 -10.93
CA LEU A 99 0.16 12.06 -10.12
C LEU A 99 0.16 10.66 -10.73
N ARG A 100 1.24 9.92 -10.54
CA ARG A 100 1.38 8.53 -10.98
C ARG A 100 2.23 7.73 -10.01
N GLY A 101 2.02 6.43 -9.97
CA GLY A 101 2.79 5.57 -9.09
C GLY A 101 2.31 4.13 -9.06
N GLN A 102 2.49 3.50 -7.91
CA GLN A 102 2.31 2.06 -7.74
C GLN A 102 1.14 1.76 -6.80
N VAL A 103 0.59 0.56 -6.98
CA VAL A 103 -0.42 -0.06 -6.14
C VAL A 103 0.17 -1.35 -5.58
N ALA A 104 0.19 -1.48 -4.25
CA ALA A 104 0.71 -2.67 -3.58
C ALA A 104 0.04 -2.85 -2.23
N ALA A 105 -0.31 -4.09 -1.87
CA ALA A 105 -0.85 -4.45 -0.55
C ALA A 105 -1.99 -3.54 -0.07
N GLY A 106 -2.95 -3.25 -0.95
CA GLY A 106 -4.09 -2.38 -0.65
C GLY A 106 -3.73 -0.92 -0.42
N ALA A 107 -2.53 -0.49 -0.84
CA ALA A 107 -2.08 0.90 -0.81
C ALA A 107 -1.83 1.44 -2.21
N VAL A 108 -1.96 2.75 -2.33
CA VAL A 108 -1.58 3.52 -3.51
C VAL A 108 -0.61 4.61 -3.07
N HIS A 109 0.50 4.72 -3.78
CA HIS A 109 1.53 5.74 -3.58
C HIS A 109 1.82 6.43 -4.90
N LEU A 110 1.43 7.70 -5.03
CA LEU A 110 1.57 8.49 -6.25
C LEU A 110 2.39 9.75 -5.99
N ALA A 111 3.12 10.19 -7.00
CA ALA A 111 3.79 11.49 -7.01
C ALA A 111 3.66 12.14 -8.39
N ASN A 112 3.76 13.47 -8.44
CA ASN A 112 4.04 14.17 -9.68
C ASN A 112 5.50 13.97 -10.10
N THR A 113 5.86 14.40 -11.30
CA THR A 113 7.22 14.16 -11.86
C THR A 113 8.33 14.74 -10.99
N ASP A 114 8.10 15.89 -10.36
CA ASP A 114 9.12 16.62 -9.59
C ASP A 114 9.08 16.31 -8.08
N GLY A 115 8.15 15.45 -7.65
CA GLY A 115 8.01 15.02 -6.25
C GLY A 115 7.42 16.06 -5.29
N THR A 116 7.00 17.23 -5.77
CA THR A 116 6.41 18.31 -4.95
C THR A 116 4.96 18.05 -4.56
N SER A 117 4.31 17.06 -5.16
CA SER A 117 2.94 16.65 -4.84
C SER A 117 2.89 15.14 -4.73
N THR A 118 2.21 14.65 -3.70
CA THR A 118 2.08 13.21 -3.42
C THR A 118 0.65 12.85 -3.04
N LEU A 119 0.27 11.61 -3.30
CA LEU A 119 -0.98 11.03 -2.83
C LEU A 119 -0.68 9.65 -2.26
N ASP A 120 -1.04 9.46 -1.00
CA ASP A 120 -0.92 8.20 -0.27
C ASP A 120 -2.31 7.77 0.21
N ALA A 121 -2.77 6.59 -0.19
CA ALA A 121 -4.10 6.11 0.17
C ALA A 121 -4.14 4.60 0.44
N ARG A 122 -5.11 4.18 1.24
CA ARG A 122 -5.41 2.78 1.55
C ARG A 122 -6.82 2.42 1.11
N LEU A 123 -6.96 1.21 0.58
CA LEU A 123 -8.23 0.60 0.28
C LEU A 123 -8.95 0.22 1.56
N THR A 124 -10.23 0.55 1.61
CA THR A 124 -11.18 0.30 2.70
C THR A 124 -12.46 -0.28 2.08
N ASP A 125 -13.40 -0.72 2.91
CA ASP A 125 -14.69 -1.24 2.41
C ASP A 125 -15.54 -0.17 1.71
N ALA A 126 -15.30 1.11 1.98
CA ALA A 126 -16.01 2.23 1.39
C ALA A 126 -15.29 2.88 0.18
N GLY A 127 -14.13 2.37 -0.22
CA GLY A 127 -13.27 2.97 -1.23
C GLY A 127 -11.88 3.30 -0.69
N LEU A 128 -11.37 4.50 -0.96
CA LEU A 128 -10.05 4.93 -0.49
C LEU A 128 -10.14 5.91 0.67
N ASN A 129 -9.24 5.79 1.63
CA ASN A 129 -8.90 6.85 2.57
C ASN A 129 -7.42 7.19 2.46
N GLY A 130 -7.10 8.48 2.38
CA GLY A 130 -5.74 8.89 2.11
C GLY A 130 -5.45 10.35 2.41
N THR A 131 -4.26 10.75 2.00
CA THR A 131 -3.78 12.13 2.06
C THR A 131 -3.29 12.55 0.68
N LEU A 132 -3.71 13.74 0.26
CA LEU A 132 -3.16 14.44 -0.89
C LEU A 132 -2.32 15.62 -0.38
N GLN A 133 -1.09 15.70 -0.85
CA GLN A 133 -0.22 16.85 -0.66
C GLN A 133 0.04 17.51 -2.02
N VAL A 134 -0.12 18.82 -2.07
CA VAL A 134 0.20 19.66 -3.23
C VAL A 134 1.03 20.82 -2.74
N ALA A 135 2.32 20.83 -3.09
CA ALA A 135 3.31 21.74 -2.53
C ALA A 135 3.25 21.76 -0.98
N ASP A 136 2.98 22.91 -0.39
CA ASP A 136 2.93 23.11 1.07
C ASP A 136 1.55 22.80 1.69
N SER A 137 0.56 22.47 0.86
CA SER A 137 -0.80 22.19 1.31
C SER A 137 -1.07 20.69 1.38
N ARG A 138 -1.82 20.26 2.41
CA ARG A 138 -2.11 18.85 2.67
C ARG A 138 -3.54 18.66 3.13
N TRP A 139 -4.22 17.66 2.59
CA TRP A 139 -5.60 17.33 2.92
C TRP A 139 -5.81 15.83 3.04
N THR A 140 -6.55 15.41 4.07
CA THR A 140 -7.11 14.06 4.11
C THR A 140 -8.31 13.97 3.16
N PHE A 141 -8.51 12.83 2.54
CA PHE A 141 -9.66 12.60 1.68
C PHE A 141 -10.21 11.19 1.81
N SER A 142 -11.49 11.06 1.45
CA SER A 142 -12.16 9.79 1.21
C SER A 142 -12.62 9.78 -0.25
N ALA A 143 -12.28 8.74 -1.00
CA ALA A 143 -12.70 8.61 -2.39
C ALA A 143 -13.61 7.39 -2.56
N ALA A 144 -14.81 7.61 -3.07
CA ALA A 144 -15.77 6.55 -3.33
C ALA A 144 -15.43 5.84 -4.65
N PRO A 145 -15.62 4.51 -4.74
CA PRO A 145 -15.48 3.81 -6.00
C PRO A 145 -16.56 4.29 -6.98
N VAL A 146 -16.17 4.49 -8.24
CA VAL A 146 -17.12 4.67 -9.34
C VAL A 146 -17.53 3.27 -9.80
N GLY A 147 -18.83 3.01 -9.90
CA GLY A 147 -19.35 1.72 -10.32
C GLY A 147 -18.75 1.24 -11.64
N SER A 148 -18.67 -0.09 -11.80
CA SER A 148 -18.15 -0.77 -13.00
C SER A 148 -19.07 -0.56 -14.21
N SER A 149 -19.06 0.63 -14.80
CA SER A 149 -19.67 0.90 -16.11
C SER A 149 -18.59 1.30 -17.11
N TYR A 150 -17.63 0.39 -17.32
CA TYR A 150 -16.76 0.40 -18.49
C TYR A 150 -16.76 -1.02 -19.06
N GLY A 151 -17.50 -1.22 -20.15
CA GLY A 151 -17.51 -2.44 -20.95
C GLY A 151 -18.63 -3.43 -20.61
N SER A 152 -19.75 -3.31 -21.33
CA SER A 152 -20.51 -4.47 -21.81
C SER A 152 -20.33 -4.56 -23.32
#